data_AF-A0A6J6LK06-F1
#
_entry.id   AF-A0A6J6LK06-F1
#
_cell.length_a   1.000
_cell.length_b   1.000
_cell.length_c   1.000
_cell.angle_alpha   90.00
_cell.angle_beta   90.00
_cell.angle_gamma   90.00
#
_symmetry.space_group_name_H-M   'P 1'
#
loop_
_entity.id
_entity.type
_entity.pdbx_description
1 polymer ?
#
loop_
_entity_poly.entity_id
_entity_poly.type
_entity_poly.pdbx_seq_one_letter_code
_entity_poly.pdbx_strand_id
1 'polypeptide(L)' 'MPGPLIIIVILLSFPILVGLSTAAIAGLLGHFLNRDAEIRYEGSELLDTNI' A
#
# COMPACT_ATOMS: atom_id res chain seq x y z
N MET A 1 -18.43 -28.24 -15.50
CA MET A 1 -18.24 -27.07 -16.37
C MET A 1 -17.46 -26.01 -15.59
N PRO A 2 -16.12 -26.02 -15.65
CA PRO A 2 -15.28 -25.19 -14.78
C PRO A 2 -15.28 -23.70 -15.16
N GLY A 3 -15.52 -23.36 -16.43
CA GLY A 3 -15.45 -21.98 -16.94
C GLY A 3 -16.29 -20.96 -16.14
N PRO A 4 -17.60 -21.17 -15.95
CA PRO A 4 -18.45 -20.24 -15.18
C PRO A 4 -17.99 -20.05 -13.73
N LEU A 5 -17.49 -21.11 -13.07
CA LEU A 5 -16.98 -21.02 -11.70
C LEU A 5 -15.73 -20.14 -11.61
N ILE A 6 -14.82 -20.27 -12.59
CA ILE A 6 -13.61 -19.45 -12.66
C ILE A 6 -13.98 -17.97 -12.83
N ILE A 7 -14.95 -17.67 -13.70
CA ILE A 7 -15.42 -16.30 -13.93
C ILE A 7 -16.00 -15.67 -12.65
N ILE A 8 -16.80 -16.43 -11.90
CA ILE A 8 -17.38 -15.95 -10.63
C ILE A 8 -16.27 -15.62 -9.62
N VAL A 9 -15.28 -16.51 -9.46
CA VAL A 9 -14.15 -16.28 -8.54
C VAL A 9 -13.36 -15.02 -8.93
N ILE A 10 -13.12 -14.81 -10.21
CA ILE A 10 -12.41 -13.61 -10.70
C ILE A 10 -13.23 -12.36 -10.43
N LEU A 11 -14.53 -12.34 -10.77
CA LEU A 11 -15.38 -11.17 -10.56
C LEU A 11 -15.49 -10.76 -9.09
N LEU A 12 -15.56 -11.73 -8.18
CA LEU A 12 -15.63 -11.45 -6.75
C LEU A 12 -14.29 -11.00 -6.16
N SER A 13 -13.18 -11.54 -6.64
CA SER A 13 -11.84 -11.20 -6.12
C SER A 13 -11.27 -9.90 -6.71
N PHE A 14 -11.62 -9.57 -7.96
CA PHE A 14 -11.09 -8.40 -8.67
C PHE A 14 -11.23 -7.06 -7.93
N PRO A 15 -12.42 -6.65 -7.42
CA PRO A 15 -12.56 -5.36 -6.75
C PRO A 15 -11.77 -5.30 -5.43
N ILE A 16 -11.61 -6.43 -4.75
CA ILE A 16 -10.84 -6.53 -3.50
C ILE A 16 -9.35 -6.40 -3.83
N LEU A 17 -8.86 -7.17 -4.80
CA LEU A 17 -7.46 -7.15 -5.20
C LEU A 17 -7.06 -5.78 -5.75
N VAL A 18 -7.84 -5.22 -6.67
CA VAL A 18 -7.55 -3.90 -7.26
C VAL A 18 -7.75 -2.78 -6.24
N GLY A 19 -8.84 -2.81 -5.48
CA GLY A 19 -9.13 -1.78 -4.48
C GLY A 19 -8.08 -1.73 -3.38
N LEU A 20 -7.68 -2.88 -2.82
CA LEU A 20 -6.74 -2.94 -1.69
C LEU A 20 -5.27 -2.96 -2.11
N SER A 21 -4.93 -3.39 -3.34
CA SER A 21 -3.53 -3.38 -3.80
C SER A 21 -2.92 -1.98 -3.79
N THR A 22 -3.72 -0.95 -4.09
CA THR A 22 -3.24 0.44 -4.07
C THR A 22 -2.88 0.91 -2.66
N ALA A 23 -3.66 0.51 -1.64
CA ALA A 23 -3.36 0.81 -0.24
C ALA A 23 -2.07 0.11 0.22
N ALA A 24 -1.86 -1.14 -0.17
CA ALA A 24 -0.62 -1.86 0.13
C ALA A 24 0.60 -1.20 -0.51
N ILE A 25 0.50 -0.80 -1.78
CA ILE A 25 1.57 -0.08 -2.49
C ILE A 25 1.84 1.29 -1.84
N ALA A 26 0.79 2.03 -1.50
CA ALA A 26 0.92 3.33 -0.85
C ALA A 26 1.59 3.21 0.54
N GLY A 27 1.22 2.21 1.33
CA GLY A 27 1.85 1.94 2.62
C GLY A 27 3.32 1.57 2.49
N LEU A 28 3.66 0.74 1.50
CA LEU A 28 5.04 0.33 1.25
C LEU A 28 5.90 1.51 0.77
N LEU A 29 5.41 2.30 -0.19
CA LEU A 29 6.09 3.52 -0.65
C LEU A 29 6.22 4.54 0.48
N GLY A 30 5.15 4.79 1.23
CA GLY A 30 5.16 5.70 2.37
C GLY A 30 6.18 5.30 3.42
N HIS A 31 6.32 4.00 3.73
CA HIS A 31 7.32 3.51 4.66
C HIS A 31 8.76 3.83 4.21
N PHE A 32 9.08 3.53 2.94
CA PHE A 32 10.42 3.79 2.41
C PHE A 32 10.73 5.29 2.36
N LEU A 33 9.77 6.10 1.93
CA LEU A 33 9.92 7.55 1.88
C LEU A 33 10.07 8.15 3.28
N ASN A 34 9.32 7.67 4.26
CA ASN A 34 9.43 8.16 5.64
C ASN A 34 10.79 7.82 6.25
N ARG A 35 11.24 6.56 6.11
CA ARG A 35 12.56 6.13 6.60
C ARG A 35 13.69 6.96 5.99
N ASP A 36 13.58 7.25 4.70
CA ASP A 36 14.55 8.07 3.98
C ASP A 36 14.54 9.54 4.44
N ALA A 37 13.36 10.10 4.73
CA ALA A 37 13.25 11.42 5.35
C ALA A 37 13.90 11.45 6.74
N GLU A 38 13.68 10.44 7.58
CA GLU A 38 14.27 10.35 8.91
C GLU A 38 15.81 10.40 8.87
N ILE A 39 16.42 9.66 7.94
CA ILE A 39 17.89 9.63 7.78
C ILE A 39 18.41 10.98 7.27
N ARG A 40 17.73 11.62 6.32
CA ARG A 40 18.19 12.90 5.73
C ARG A 40 18.09 14.07 6.68
N TYR A 41 17.12 14.04 7.58
CA TYR A 41 16.80 15.13 8.49
C TYR A 41 17.15 14.81 9.94
N GLU A 42 18.10 13.90 10.17
CA GLU A 42 18.55 13.51 11.51
C GLU A 42 18.92 14.75 12.36
N GLY A 43 18.31 14.86 13.55
CA GLY A 43 18.46 16.01 14.45
C GLY A 43 17.55 17.21 14.14
N SER A 44 16.65 17.10 13.17
CA SER A 44 15.63 18.12 12.89
C SER A 44 14.49 18.06 13.90
N GLU A 45 14.14 19.20 14.48
CA GLU A 45 12.94 19.38 15.33
C GLU A 45 11.62 19.01 14.61
N LEU A 46 11.62 19.01 13.28
CA LEU A 46 10.45 18.69 12.48
C LEU A 46 10.12 17.19 12.49
N LEU A 47 11.12 16.31 12.72
CA LEU A 47 10.88 14.88 12.87
C LEU A 47 9.97 14.59 14.08
N ASP A 48 10.19 15.27 15.20
CA ASP A 48 9.44 15.07 16.45
C ASP A 48 7.97 15.49 16.33
N THR A 49 7.67 16.36 15.37
CA THR A 49 6.32 16.87 15.09
C THR A 49 5.62 16.14 13.94
N ASN A 50 6.29 15.21 13.27
CA ASN A 50 5.76 14.46 12.14
C ASN A 50 4.93 13.25 12.64
N ILE A 51 3.71 13.55 13.09
CA ILE A 51 2.67 12.58 13.49
C ILE A 51 1.83 12.10 12.31
#